data_AF-A0A7S3DU21-F1
#
_entry.id   AF-A0A7S3DU21-F1
#
_cell.length_a   1.000
_cell.length_b   1.000
_cell.length_c   1.000
_cell.angle_alpha   90.00
_cell.angle_beta   90.00
_cell.angle_gamma   90.00
#
_symmetry.space_group_name_H-M   'P 1'
#
loop_
_entity.id
_entity.type
_entity.pdbx_description
1 polymer ?
#
loop_
_entity_poly.entity_id
_entity_poly.type
_entity_poly.pdbx_seq_one_letter_code
_entity_poly.pdbx_strand_id
1 'polypeptide(L)'
;MQEAEIRHARLAMLAVVGWPLSELIAPEWMLQSGGRAPSVLNGFNPLTFLATVAVFGGLGYFEFKTSLRSNTQTEFGKIHRQDMSQVWNYGVAGDYNWDPLNLYNSIGDDAMSRKGLRDVELSHGRSAMLGISTFAAWEALTGHAITDSFGMFFHPNLALPALVFGYTFFNAVYEVENNERYVLQISKTSEGEAYLETLKLSLPAALRGEGPSSEETMSNLSEAAEKAQELFAKAQKAYASMSDSYLEYSTQNMEKKD
;
A
#
# COMPACT_ATOMS: atom_id res chain seq x y z
N MET A 1 2.51 -8.79 25.92
CA MET A 1 2.80 -9.22 24.53
C MET A 1 1.95 -8.45 23.53
N GLN A 2 0.61 -8.44 23.64
CA GLN A 2 -0.28 -7.69 22.73
C GLN A 2 0.04 -6.20 22.60
N GLU A 3 0.33 -5.49 23.69
CA GLU A 3 0.74 -4.07 23.61
C GLU A 3 2.04 -3.86 22.83
N ALA A 4 3.01 -4.76 23.00
CA ALA A 4 4.27 -4.66 22.26
C ALA A 4 4.01 -4.87 20.77
N GLU A 5 3.18 -5.85 20.40
CA GLU A 5 2.80 -6.11 19.01
C GLU A 5 2.13 -4.88 18.37
N ILE A 6 1.14 -4.27 19.04
CA ILE A 6 0.44 -3.09 18.52
C ILE A 6 1.39 -1.89 18.39
N ARG A 7 2.27 -1.66 19.38
CA ARG A 7 3.26 -0.55 19.31
C ARG A 7 4.21 -0.74 18.14
N HIS A 8 4.77 -1.94 17.96
CA HIS A 8 5.64 -2.22 16.81
C HIS A 8 4.87 -2.15 15.49
N ALA A 9 3.60 -2.56 15.47
CA ALA A 9 2.75 -2.52 14.27
C ALA A 9 2.54 -1.09 13.78
N ARG A 10 2.16 -0.17 14.68
CA ARG A 10 1.99 1.25 14.38
C ARG A 10 3.28 1.89 13.89
N LEU A 11 4.39 1.61 14.57
CA LEU A 11 5.70 2.11 14.15
C LEU A 11 6.12 1.54 12.78
N ALA A 12 5.87 0.27 12.53
CA ALA A 12 6.17 -0.36 11.24
C ALA A 12 5.30 0.22 10.11
N MET A 13 4.01 0.42 10.33
CA MET A 13 3.13 1.07 9.34
C MET A 13 3.63 2.46 8.96
N LEU A 14 4.04 3.26 9.95
CA LEU A 14 4.63 4.59 9.69
C LEU A 14 5.97 4.48 8.97
N ALA A 15 6.82 3.51 9.32
CA ALA A 15 8.13 3.33 8.71
C ALA A 15 8.06 2.86 7.25
N VAL A 16 7.15 1.94 6.92
CA VAL A 16 6.94 1.45 5.54
C VAL A 16 6.52 2.56 4.59
N VAL A 17 5.72 3.52 5.09
CA VAL A 17 5.33 4.70 4.31
C VAL A 17 6.42 5.76 4.32
N GLY A 18 7.02 6.02 5.48
CA GLY A 18 8.00 7.09 5.67
C GLY A 18 9.33 6.84 4.95
N TRP A 19 9.78 5.59 4.83
CA TRP A 19 11.07 5.28 4.22
C TRP A 19 11.09 5.60 2.72
N PRO A 20 10.18 5.09 1.87
CA PRO A 20 10.16 5.47 0.44
C PRO A 20 9.84 6.95 0.24
N LEU A 21 8.96 7.55 1.07
CA LEU A 21 8.69 8.99 0.98
C LEU A 21 9.92 9.83 1.29
N SER A 22 10.74 9.41 2.25
CA SER A 22 12.00 10.09 2.56
C SER A 22 12.94 10.06 1.36
N GLU A 23 13.03 8.96 0.62
CA GLU A 23 13.88 8.88 -0.57
C GLU A 23 13.33 9.74 -1.73
N LEU A 24 12.00 9.85 -1.88
CA LEU A 24 11.37 10.63 -2.95
C LEU A 24 11.41 12.15 -2.70
N ILE A 25 11.21 12.58 -1.46
CA ILE A 25 10.93 13.98 -1.11
C ILE A 25 12.14 14.66 -0.46
N ALA A 26 13.02 13.93 0.24
CA ALA A 26 14.10 14.56 0.97
C ALA A 26 15.11 15.20 0.01
N PRO A 27 15.68 16.37 0.37
CA PRO A 27 16.71 17.01 -0.42
C PRO A 27 18.00 16.18 -0.41
N GLU A 28 18.77 16.22 -1.51
CA GLU A 28 19.94 15.36 -1.70
C GLU A 28 20.98 15.46 -0.57
N TRP A 29 21.17 16.64 0.03
CA TRP A 29 22.13 16.84 1.12
C TRP A 29 21.75 16.11 2.42
N MET A 30 20.50 15.66 2.54
CA MET A 30 20.00 14.87 3.66
C MET A 30 20.02 13.36 3.37
N LEU A 31 20.27 12.96 2.11
CA LEU A 31 20.33 11.57 1.68
C LEU A 31 21.77 11.06 1.65
N GLN A 32 21.90 9.74 1.79
CA GLN A 32 23.17 9.04 1.71
C GLN A 32 23.49 8.66 0.27
N SER A 33 24.73 8.18 0.04
CA SER A 33 25.18 7.75 -1.29
C SER A 33 24.17 6.80 -1.95
N GLY A 34 23.77 7.12 -3.18
CA GLY A 34 22.78 6.36 -3.93
C GLY A 34 21.32 6.65 -3.53
N GLY A 35 21.01 7.86 -3.06
CA GLY A 35 19.63 8.32 -2.80
C GLY A 35 18.98 7.69 -1.55
N ARG A 36 19.78 7.05 -0.71
CA ARG A 36 19.30 6.23 0.41
C ARG A 36 18.90 7.07 1.61
N ALA A 37 17.81 6.67 2.28
CA ALA A 37 17.40 7.32 3.52
C ALA A 37 18.45 7.10 4.63
N PRO A 38 18.73 8.12 5.47
CA PRO A 38 19.59 7.95 6.64
C PRO A 38 19.06 6.87 7.58
N SER A 39 19.86 5.83 7.79
CA SER A 39 19.48 4.69 8.63
C SER A 39 20.71 4.12 9.33
N VAL A 40 20.49 3.26 10.33
CA VAL A 40 21.58 2.54 11.01
C VAL A 40 22.41 1.70 10.02
N LEU A 41 21.79 1.22 8.94
CA LEU A 41 22.43 0.39 7.93
C LEU A 41 23.14 1.22 6.84
N ASN A 42 22.61 2.40 6.52
CA ASN A 42 23.15 3.29 5.49
C ASN A 42 24.16 4.31 6.02
N GLY A 43 24.20 4.49 7.33
CA GLY A 43 24.99 5.52 8.00
C GLY A 43 24.27 6.87 8.09
N PHE A 44 24.89 7.81 8.80
CA PHE A 44 24.39 9.16 9.01
C PHE A 44 25.47 10.20 8.67
N ASN A 45 25.09 11.26 7.96
CA ASN A 45 25.85 12.52 7.94
C ASN A 45 25.68 13.23 9.30
N PRO A 46 26.69 13.93 9.85
CA PRO A 46 26.58 14.72 11.08
C PRO A 46 25.25 15.47 11.31
N LEU A 47 24.73 16.13 10.29
CA LEU A 47 23.47 16.89 10.40
C LEU A 47 22.26 15.95 10.53
N THR A 48 22.18 14.92 9.68
CA THR A 48 21.14 13.89 9.76
C THR A 48 21.19 13.14 11.09
N PHE A 49 22.38 12.86 11.61
CA PHE A 49 22.56 12.22 12.91
C PHE A 49 21.99 13.07 14.04
N LEU A 50 22.32 14.36 14.08
CA LEU A 50 21.78 15.28 15.09
C LEU A 50 20.26 15.41 14.97
N ALA A 51 19.72 15.47 13.75
CA ALA A 51 18.27 15.50 13.53
C ALA A 51 17.60 14.21 14.05
N THR A 52 18.15 13.04 13.72
CA THR A 52 17.67 11.74 14.19
C THR A 52 17.70 11.66 15.72
N VAL A 53 18.82 12.04 16.35
CA VAL A 53 18.93 12.05 17.81
C VAL A 53 17.95 13.02 18.45
N ALA A 54 17.74 14.20 17.87
CA ALA A 54 16.78 15.16 18.39
C ALA A 54 15.33 14.62 18.31
N VAL A 55 14.95 14.02 17.18
CA VAL A 55 13.61 13.45 16.97
C VAL A 55 13.37 12.26 17.90
N PHE A 56 14.25 11.25 17.88
CA PHE A 56 14.10 10.07 18.73
C PHE A 56 14.29 10.38 20.22
N GLY A 57 15.12 11.37 20.56
CA GLY A 57 15.24 11.87 21.92
C GLY A 57 13.95 12.53 22.41
N GLY A 58 13.31 13.35 21.57
CA GLY A 58 12.00 13.94 21.86
C GLY A 58 10.89 12.90 22.00
N LEU A 59 10.80 11.96 21.07
CA LEU A 59 9.84 10.85 21.12
C LEU A 59 10.08 9.95 22.33
N GLY A 60 11.34 9.65 22.65
CA GLY A 60 11.71 8.87 23.82
C GLY A 60 11.35 9.56 25.13
N TYR A 61 11.55 10.88 25.22
CA TYR A 61 11.10 11.66 26.38
C TYR A 61 9.58 11.67 26.51
N PHE A 62 8.86 11.82 25.39
CA PHE A 62 7.41 11.77 25.37
C PHE A 62 6.89 10.40 25.85
N GLU A 63 7.43 9.30 25.30
CA GLU A 63 7.06 7.93 25.69
C GLU A 63 7.42 7.66 27.16
N PHE A 64 8.57 8.16 27.64
CA PHE A 64 8.93 8.04 29.05
C PHE A 64 7.85 8.66 29.97
N LYS A 65 7.35 9.85 29.62
CA LYS A 65 6.32 10.55 30.40
C LYS A 65 4.93 9.90 30.32
N THR A 66 4.62 9.20 29.23
CA THR A 66 3.32 8.55 29.00
C THR A 66 3.30 7.06 29.33
N SER A 67 4.46 6.42 29.48
CA SER A 67 4.64 4.95 29.58
C SER A 67 3.84 4.27 30.70
N LEU A 68 3.59 4.96 31.82
CA LEU A 68 2.90 4.42 33.00
C LEU A 68 1.42 4.87 33.09
N ARG A 69 0.84 5.41 32.02
CA ARG A 69 -0.54 5.90 32.05
C ARG A 69 -1.52 4.72 32.08
N SER A 70 -2.38 4.68 33.11
CA SER A 70 -3.51 3.75 33.15
C SER A 70 -4.71 4.34 32.40
N ASN A 71 -5.19 3.65 31.37
CA ASN A 71 -6.34 4.11 30.56
C ASN A 71 -7.67 3.48 30.96
N THR A 72 -7.65 2.65 31.99
CA THR A 72 -8.80 1.89 32.49
C THR A 72 -10.02 2.72 32.89
N GLN A 73 -9.84 3.98 33.29
CA GLN A 73 -10.90 4.87 33.76
C GLN A 73 -11.31 5.94 32.76
N THR A 74 -10.66 5.97 31.60
CA THR A 74 -10.99 6.91 30.51
C THR A 74 -12.30 6.53 29.83
N GLU A 75 -12.87 7.43 29.04
CA GLU A 75 -14.13 7.19 28.32
C GLU A 75 -14.01 5.97 27.40
N PHE A 76 -12.98 5.93 26.56
CA PHE A 76 -12.68 4.79 25.72
C PHE A 76 -12.34 3.53 26.54
N GLY A 77 -11.59 3.66 27.63
CA GLY A 77 -11.25 2.53 28.50
C GLY A 77 -12.47 1.84 29.13
N LYS A 78 -13.56 2.58 29.39
CA LYS A 78 -14.83 2.01 29.88
C LYS A 78 -15.56 1.24 28.78
N ILE A 79 -15.65 1.80 27.57
CA ILE A 79 -16.24 1.14 26.40
C ILE A 79 -15.49 -0.15 26.09
N HIS A 80 -14.16 -0.10 26.05
CA HIS A 80 -13.29 -1.25 25.83
C HIS A 80 -13.47 -2.36 26.86
N ARG A 81 -13.69 -2.01 28.14
CA ARG A 81 -13.97 -3.00 29.18
C ARG A 81 -15.34 -3.65 28.98
N GLN A 82 -16.34 -2.89 28.53
CA GLN A 82 -17.67 -3.44 28.24
C GLN A 82 -17.59 -4.40 27.04
N ASP A 83 -16.96 -3.99 25.95
CA ASP A 83 -16.78 -4.80 24.74
C ASP A 83 -16.01 -6.11 25.01
N MET A 84 -14.98 -6.02 25.85
CA MET A 84 -14.11 -7.16 26.16
C MET A 84 -14.56 -7.94 27.40
N SER A 85 -15.70 -7.60 28.03
CA SER A 85 -16.14 -8.18 29.30
C SER A 85 -16.20 -9.71 29.33
N GLN A 86 -16.44 -10.34 28.17
CA GLN A 86 -16.50 -11.81 28.04
C GLN A 86 -15.12 -12.48 27.87
N VAL A 87 -14.07 -11.72 27.53
CA VAL A 87 -12.74 -12.22 27.18
C VAL A 87 -11.67 -11.74 28.15
N TRP A 88 -11.73 -10.48 28.60
CA TRP A 88 -10.67 -9.84 29.38
C TRP A 88 -11.18 -8.65 30.22
N ASN A 89 -10.72 -8.53 31.46
CA ASN A 89 -11.20 -7.53 32.42
C ASN A 89 -10.49 -6.16 32.35
N TYR A 90 -9.30 -6.10 31.73
CA TYR A 90 -8.46 -4.90 31.72
C TYR A 90 -8.63 -4.01 30.47
N GLY A 91 -9.57 -4.34 29.56
CA GLY A 91 -9.83 -3.56 28.34
C GLY A 91 -8.98 -3.98 27.14
N VAL A 92 -8.74 -3.05 26.22
CA VAL A 92 -8.03 -3.27 24.95
C VAL A 92 -6.61 -2.71 25.02
N ALA A 93 -5.64 -3.46 24.51
CA ALA A 93 -4.24 -3.03 24.40
C ALA A 93 -4.09 -1.88 23.38
N GLY A 94 -3.20 -0.92 23.66
CA GLY A 94 -2.89 0.18 22.73
C GLY A 94 -3.92 1.31 22.69
N ASP A 95 -4.87 1.33 23.62
CA ASP A 95 -5.78 2.46 23.83
C ASP A 95 -5.00 3.64 24.42
N TYR A 96 -4.96 4.77 23.70
CA TYR A 96 -4.38 6.03 24.16
C TYR A 96 -5.45 7.11 24.40
N ASN A 97 -6.73 6.76 24.51
CA ASN A 97 -7.85 7.70 24.68
C ASN A 97 -7.72 8.90 23.71
N TRP A 98 -7.30 8.61 22.47
CA TRP A 98 -7.02 9.58 21.43
C TRP A 98 -7.71 9.09 20.16
N ASP A 99 -8.81 9.75 19.82
CA ASP A 99 -9.52 9.60 18.54
C ASP A 99 -10.35 10.87 18.30
N PRO A 100 -9.71 11.98 17.86
CA PRO A 100 -10.41 13.24 17.66
C PRO A 100 -11.41 13.19 16.49
N LEU A 101 -11.25 12.23 15.58
CA LEU A 101 -12.09 12.06 14.39
C LEU A 101 -13.21 11.03 14.60
N ASN A 102 -13.28 10.41 15.78
CA ASN A 102 -14.23 9.34 16.11
C ASN A 102 -14.26 8.22 15.04
N LEU A 103 -13.10 7.90 14.46
CA LEU A 103 -12.98 6.87 13.43
C LEU A 103 -13.27 5.48 14.00
N TYR A 104 -13.15 5.33 15.32
CA TYR A 104 -13.41 4.07 16.00
C TYR A 104 -14.87 3.61 15.88
N ASN A 105 -15.80 4.54 15.69
CA ASN A 105 -17.22 4.25 15.45
C ASN A 105 -17.65 4.45 13.99
N SER A 106 -16.70 4.60 13.06
CA SER A 106 -16.98 4.93 11.65
C SER A 106 -17.78 3.86 10.90
N ILE A 107 -17.59 2.58 11.24
CA ILE A 107 -18.29 1.44 10.62
C ILE A 107 -19.56 1.08 11.42
N GLY A 108 -19.64 1.48 12.69
CA GLY A 108 -20.78 1.27 13.58
C GLY A 108 -20.36 1.25 15.05
N ASP A 109 -21.27 1.69 15.93
CA ASP A 109 -21.07 1.73 17.40
C ASP A 109 -21.42 0.37 18.06
N ASP A 110 -20.90 -0.72 17.50
CA ASP A 110 -21.07 -2.07 18.04
C ASP A 110 -19.72 -2.69 18.40
N ALA A 111 -19.71 -3.57 19.40
CA ALA A 111 -18.50 -4.25 19.87
C ALA A 111 -17.83 -5.08 18.76
N MET A 112 -18.62 -5.68 17.85
CA MET A 112 -18.08 -6.45 16.73
C MET A 112 -17.43 -5.56 15.68
N SER A 113 -18.05 -4.43 15.33
CA SER A 113 -17.49 -3.46 14.39
C SER A 113 -16.15 -2.90 14.89
N ARG A 114 -16.10 -2.52 16.17
CA ARG A 114 -14.87 -2.08 16.84
C ARG A 114 -13.79 -3.15 16.92
N LYS A 115 -14.17 -4.41 17.09
CA LYS A 115 -13.25 -5.54 17.00
C LYS A 115 -12.69 -5.68 15.58
N GLY A 116 -13.54 -5.60 14.57
CA GLY A 116 -13.14 -5.67 13.16
C GLY A 116 -12.09 -4.61 12.80
N LEU A 117 -12.27 -3.36 13.24
CA LEU A 117 -11.29 -2.29 13.02
C LEU A 117 -9.92 -2.59 13.66
N ARG A 118 -9.92 -3.17 14.87
CA ARG A 118 -8.67 -3.58 15.54
C ARG A 118 -7.99 -4.75 14.84
N ASP A 119 -8.76 -5.69 14.33
CA ASP A 119 -8.22 -6.83 13.57
C ASP A 119 -7.62 -6.35 12.23
N VAL A 120 -8.24 -5.33 11.60
CA VAL A 120 -7.68 -4.65 10.42
C VAL A 120 -6.38 -3.92 10.76
N GLU A 121 -6.34 -3.15 11.85
CA GLU A 121 -5.11 -2.49 12.31
C GLU A 121 -3.98 -3.51 12.52
N LEU A 122 -4.28 -4.61 13.20
CA LEU A 122 -3.29 -5.62 13.53
C LEU A 122 -2.79 -6.39 12.29
N SER A 123 -3.69 -6.72 11.36
CA SER A 123 -3.31 -7.39 10.12
C SER A 123 -2.41 -6.53 9.24
N HIS A 124 -2.74 -5.25 9.05
CA HIS A 124 -1.86 -4.31 8.32
C HIS A 124 -0.54 -4.08 9.07
N GLY A 125 -0.59 -4.00 10.39
CA GLY A 125 0.58 -3.90 11.25
C GLY A 125 1.57 -5.05 11.08
N ARG A 126 1.09 -6.29 11.08
CA ARG A 126 1.93 -7.49 10.89
C ARG A 126 2.56 -7.51 9.50
N SER A 127 1.79 -7.20 8.47
CA SER A 127 2.29 -7.08 7.10
C SER A 127 3.35 -5.97 6.99
N ALA A 128 3.15 -4.84 7.68
CA ALA A 128 4.11 -3.74 7.69
C ALA A 128 5.42 -4.11 8.42
N MET A 129 5.37 -4.89 9.51
CA MET A 129 6.58 -5.38 10.18
C MET A 129 7.44 -6.25 9.25
N LEU A 130 6.79 -7.11 8.45
CA LEU A 130 7.50 -7.88 7.43
C LEU A 130 8.04 -6.98 6.33
N GLY A 131 7.22 -6.05 5.82
CA GLY A 131 7.60 -5.11 4.77
C GLY A 131 8.85 -4.28 5.13
N ILE A 132 8.87 -3.66 6.31
CA ILE A 132 10.01 -2.85 6.73
C ILE A 132 11.28 -3.68 6.94
N SER A 133 11.13 -4.91 7.44
CA SER A 133 12.25 -5.85 7.59
C SER A 133 12.83 -6.23 6.23
N THR A 134 11.96 -6.45 5.23
CA THR A 134 12.37 -6.70 3.85
C THR A 134 13.06 -5.49 3.23
N PHE A 135 12.54 -4.28 3.44
CA PHE A 135 13.21 -3.06 2.95
C PHE A 135 14.61 -2.91 3.52
N ALA A 136 14.74 -3.02 4.85
CA ALA A 136 16.03 -2.95 5.53
C ALA A 136 17.02 -4.02 5.03
N ALA A 137 16.57 -5.26 4.86
CA ALA A 137 17.39 -6.34 4.33
C ALA A 137 17.79 -6.10 2.87
N TRP A 138 16.84 -5.68 2.03
CA TRP A 138 17.06 -5.46 0.61
C TRP A 138 18.05 -4.33 0.35
N GLU A 139 17.86 -3.19 1.01
CA GLU A 139 18.73 -2.02 0.86
C GLU A 139 20.13 -2.29 1.41
N ALA A 140 20.25 -3.02 2.53
CA ALA A 140 21.54 -3.43 3.07
C ALA A 140 22.32 -4.37 2.12
N LEU A 141 21.61 -5.23 1.38
CA LEU A 141 22.23 -6.16 0.43
C LEU A 141 22.57 -5.50 -0.91
N THR A 142 21.68 -4.66 -1.43
CA THR A 142 21.81 -4.09 -2.79
C THR A 142 22.55 -2.77 -2.82
N GLY A 143 22.52 -2.00 -1.73
CA GLY A 143 23.06 -0.65 -1.73
C GLY A 143 22.35 0.27 -2.73
N HIS A 144 21.06 0.11 -2.95
CA HIS A 144 20.26 1.06 -3.73
C HIS A 144 19.02 1.44 -2.93
N ALA A 145 18.53 2.65 -3.16
CA ALA A 145 17.27 3.11 -2.58
C ALA A 145 16.13 2.12 -2.89
N ILE A 146 15.17 2.01 -1.99
CA ILE A 146 13.99 1.16 -2.19
C ILE A 146 13.19 1.66 -3.39
N THR A 147 13.11 2.98 -3.55
CA THR A 147 12.43 3.64 -4.65
C THR A 147 13.03 3.32 -6.02
N ASP A 148 14.36 3.22 -6.10
CA ASP A 148 15.07 2.80 -7.32
C ASP A 148 14.88 1.30 -7.59
N SER A 149 15.08 0.46 -6.57
CA SER A 149 14.98 -1.00 -6.69
C SER A 149 13.57 -1.47 -7.08
N PHE A 150 12.57 -0.79 -6.55
CA PHE A 150 11.16 -1.04 -6.81
C PHE A 150 10.56 0.10 -7.63
N GLY A 151 11.32 0.61 -8.61
CA GLY A 151 10.89 1.69 -9.50
C GLY A 151 9.57 1.41 -10.23
N MET A 152 9.14 0.14 -10.31
CA MET A 152 7.80 -0.23 -10.76
C MET A 152 6.67 0.43 -9.95
N PHE A 153 6.87 0.72 -8.66
CA PHE A 153 5.84 1.30 -7.80
C PHE A 153 5.97 2.80 -7.62
N PHE A 154 7.17 3.36 -7.81
CA PHE A 154 7.47 4.75 -7.45
C PHE A 154 7.75 5.66 -8.65
N HIS A 155 8.07 5.07 -9.81
CA HIS A 155 8.21 5.81 -11.06
C HIS A 155 7.12 5.42 -12.03
N PRO A 156 6.66 6.35 -12.88
CA PRO A 156 5.75 6.00 -13.94
C PRO A 156 6.40 4.93 -14.82
N ASN A 157 5.82 3.72 -14.83
CA ASN A 157 6.06 2.66 -15.83
C ASN A 157 4.75 2.08 -16.42
N LEU A 158 4.84 1.46 -17.60
CA LEU A 158 3.73 0.72 -18.22
C LEU A 158 3.44 -0.63 -17.52
N ALA A 159 4.32 -1.10 -16.63
CA ALA A 159 4.19 -2.39 -15.99
C ALA A 159 3.01 -2.44 -15.01
N LEU A 160 2.76 -1.38 -14.22
CA LEU A 160 1.62 -1.35 -13.31
C LEU A 160 0.26 -1.40 -14.04
N PRO A 161 -0.04 -0.53 -15.03
CA PRO A 161 -1.27 -0.65 -15.81
C PRO A 161 -1.40 -2.01 -16.49
N ALA A 162 -0.31 -2.56 -17.02
CA ALA A 162 -0.31 -3.88 -17.65
C ALA A 162 -0.59 -5.01 -16.65
N LEU A 163 -0.06 -4.93 -15.43
CA LEU A 163 -0.32 -5.91 -14.36
C LEU A 163 -1.76 -5.82 -13.87
N VAL A 164 -2.30 -4.61 -13.67
CA VAL A 164 -3.71 -4.42 -13.29
C VAL A 164 -4.63 -4.95 -14.40
N PHE A 165 -4.32 -4.66 -15.66
CA PHE A 165 -5.04 -5.22 -16.79
C PHE A 165 -4.95 -6.75 -16.82
N GLY A 166 -3.76 -7.32 -16.66
CA GLY A 166 -3.57 -8.77 -16.61
C GLY A 166 -4.33 -9.43 -15.46
N TYR A 167 -4.34 -8.81 -14.28
CA TYR A 167 -5.10 -9.29 -13.13
C TYR A 167 -6.61 -9.22 -13.35
N THR A 168 -7.12 -8.09 -13.81
CA THR A 168 -8.57 -7.92 -14.09
C THR A 168 -9.03 -8.85 -15.21
N PHE A 169 -8.24 -8.99 -16.27
CA PHE A 169 -8.48 -9.94 -17.36
C PHE A 169 -8.46 -11.38 -16.85
N PHE A 170 -7.48 -11.75 -16.02
CA PHE A 170 -7.41 -13.08 -15.44
C PHE A 170 -8.66 -13.41 -14.62
N ASN A 171 -9.12 -12.50 -13.76
CA ASN A 171 -10.34 -12.72 -12.96
C ASN A 171 -11.62 -12.69 -13.81
N ALA A 172 -11.63 -11.99 -14.95
CA ALA A 172 -12.77 -12.03 -15.87
C ALA A 172 -12.89 -13.37 -16.61
N VAL A 173 -11.77 -14.03 -16.85
CA VAL A 173 -11.70 -15.28 -17.64
C VAL A 173 -11.66 -16.54 -16.77
N TYR A 174 -11.05 -16.43 -15.59
CA TYR A 174 -10.79 -17.53 -14.69
C TYR A 174 -11.32 -17.23 -13.31
N GLU A 175 -12.00 -18.22 -12.73
CA GLU A 175 -12.36 -18.23 -11.32
C GLU A 175 -11.41 -19.15 -10.55
N VAL A 176 -11.10 -18.74 -9.32
CA VAL A 176 -10.31 -19.55 -8.39
C VAL A 176 -11.27 -20.14 -7.37
N GLU A 177 -11.59 -21.42 -7.53
CA GLU A 177 -12.42 -22.16 -6.59
C GLU A 177 -11.54 -22.90 -5.57
N ASN A 178 -11.96 -22.84 -4.30
CA ASN A 178 -11.37 -23.63 -3.23
C ASN A 178 -12.35 -24.77 -2.91
N ASN A 179 -11.97 -26.01 -3.20
CA ASN A 179 -12.79 -27.18 -2.93
C ASN A 179 -12.11 -28.05 -1.86
N GLU A 180 -12.85 -28.93 -1.19
CA GLU A 180 -12.34 -29.76 -0.07
C GLU A 180 -11.14 -30.64 -0.45
N ARG A 181 -10.91 -30.85 -1.75
CA ARG A 181 -9.85 -31.72 -2.28
C ARG A 181 -8.63 -30.98 -2.84
N TYR A 182 -8.76 -29.71 -3.22
CA TYR A 182 -7.67 -28.91 -3.81
C TYR A 182 -7.71 -27.46 -3.31
N VAL A 183 -6.57 -26.98 -2.83
CA VAL A 183 -6.42 -25.63 -2.25
C VAL A 183 -6.52 -24.53 -3.32
N LEU A 184 -6.28 -24.85 -4.59
CA LEU A 184 -6.39 -23.93 -5.72
C LEU A 184 -6.87 -24.71 -6.96
N GLN A 185 -8.10 -24.45 -7.41
CA GLN A 185 -8.61 -24.94 -8.69
C GLN A 185 -8.94 -23.75 -9.57
N ILE A 186 -8.21 -23.62 -10.68
CA ILE A 186 -8.47 -22.59 -11.69
C ILE A 186 -9.46 -23.18 -12.69
N SER A 187 -10.71 -22.71 -12.67
CA SER A 187 -11.75 -23.06 -13.64
C SER A 187 -11.97 -21.90 -14.60
N LYS A 188 -12.35 -22.19 -15.84
CA LYS A 188 -12.82 -21.17 -16.77
C LYS A 188 -14.29 -20.94 -16.50
N THR A 189 -14.70 -19.68 -16.39
CA THR A 189 -16.10 -19.31 -16.39
C THR A 189 -16.70 -19.50 -17.78
N SER A 190 -18.00 -19.81 -17.85
CA SER A 190 -18.74 -19.89 -19.12
C SER A 190 -18.65 -18.57 -19.90
N GLU A 191 -18.68 -17.43 -19.19
CA GLU A 191 -18.47 -16.11 -19.77
C GLU A 191 -17.01 -15.92 -20.24
N GLY A 192 -16.04 -16.41 -19.48
CA GLY A 192 -14.62 -16.37 -19.82
C GLY A 192 -14.27 -17.11 -21.13
N GLU A 193 -14.94 -18.22 -21.42
CA GLU A 193 -14.76 -18.93 -22.69
C GLU A 193 -15.27 -18.11 -23.89
N ALA A 194 -16.42 -17.44 -23.75
CA ALA A 194 -16.95 -16.54 -24.77
C ALA A 194 -16.04 -15.32 -24.98
N TYR A 195 -15.48 -14.74 -23.92
CA TYR A 195 -14.46 -13.68 -24.02
C TYR A 195 -13.20 -14.15 -24.75
N LEU A 196 -12.72 -15.37 -24.49
CA LEU A 196 -11.55 -15.92 -25.18
C LEU A 196 -11.83 -16.23 -26.66
N GLU A 197 -13.03 -16.70 -26.99
CA GLU A 197 -13.41 -17.01 -28.37
C GLU A 197 -13.58 -15.74 -29.21
N THR A 198 -14.23 -14.72 -28.66
CA THR A 198 -14.35 -13.39 -29.30
C THR A 198 -12.99 -12.72 -29.48
N LEU A 199 -12.08 -12.82 -28.50
CA LEU A 199 -10.71 -12.34 -28.64
C LEU A 199 -9.95 -13.10 -29.74
N LYS A 200 -10.05 -14.42 -29.79
CA LYS A 200 -9.41 -15.23 -30.86
C LYS A 200 -9.90 -14.86 -32.25
N LEU A 201 -11.17 -14.49 -32.39
CA LEU A 201 -11.74 -14.08 -33.67
C LEU A 201 -11.34 -12.65 -34.06
N SER A 202 -11.30 -11.74 -33.08
CA SER A 202 -11.07 -10.31 -33.29
C SER A 202 -9.60 -9.91 -33.38
N LEU A 203 -8.69 -10.57 -32.65
CA LEU A 203 -7.25 -10.24 -32.65
C LEU A 203 -6.62 -10.37 -34.06
N PRO A 204 -6.86 -11.46 -34.82
CA PRO A 204 -6.32 -11.60 -36.17
C PRO A 204 -6.89 -10.58 -37.15
N ALA A 205 -8.17 -10.19 -36.98
CA ALA A 205 -8.83 -9.17 -37.81
C ALA A 205 -8.27 -7.77 -37.52
N ALA A 206 -8.11 -7.42 -36.23
CA ALA A 206 -7.52 -6.17 -35.78
C ALA A 206 -6.03 -6.03 -36.19
N LEU A 207 -5.24 -7.11 -36.09
CA LEU A 207 -3.84 -7.13 -36.53
C LEU A 207 -3.67 -7.05 -38.06
N ARG A 208 -4.72 -7.36 -38.82
CA ARG A 208 -4.78 -7.21 -40.28
C ARG A 208 -5.36 -5.86 -40.73
N GLY A 209 -5.82 -5.03 -39.79
CA GLY A 209 -6.43 -3.72 -40.09
C GLY A 209 -7.84 -3.83 -40.69
N GLU A 210 -8.51 -4.99 -40.57
CA GLU A 210 -9.88 -5.19 -41.03
C GLU A 210 -10.85 -4.92 -39.86
N GLY A 211 -11.66 -3.85 -39.98
CA GLY A 211 -12.68 -3.50 -38.98
C GLY A 211 -13.79 -4.56 -38.87
N PRO A 212 -14.38 -4.78 -37.68
CA PRO A 212 -15.21 -5.96 -37.42
C PRO A 212 -16.62 -5.89 -38.05
N SER A 213 -17.12 -7.05 -38.47
CA SER A 213 -18.39 -7.28 -39.17
C SER A 213 -19.42 -8.01 -38.30
N SER A 214 -20.10 -7.30 -37.38
CA SER A 214 -21.40 -7.68 -36.79
C SER A 214 -21.88 -6.64 -35.76
N GLU A 215 -23.03 -6.00 -36.02
CA GLU A 215 -23.56 -4.85 -35.25
C GLU A 215 -23.88 -5.15 -33.76
N GLU A 216 -24.34 -6.36 -33.42
CA GLU A 216 -24.67 -6.72 -32.03
C GLU A 216 -23.42 -7.10 -31.20
N THR A 217 -22.39 -7.64 -31.85
CA THR A 217 -21.09 -7.91 -31.19
C THR A 217 -20.32 -6.62 -30.98
N MET A 218 -20.56 -5.61 -31.82
CA MET A 218 -20.02 -4.26 -31.67
C MET A 218 -20.55 -3.54 -30.43
N SER A 219 -21.81 -3.66 -30.00
CA SER A 219 -22.32 -2.81 -28.90
C SER A 219 -21.79 -3.20 -27.52
N ASN A 220 -21.75 -4.50 -27.22
CA ASN A 220 -21.27 -4.98 -25.92
C ASN A 220 -19.74 -4.96 -25.84
N LEU A 221 -19.07 -5.24 -26.97
CA LEU A 221 -17.62 -5.12 -27.07
C LEU A 221 -17.19 -3.66 -27.16
N SER A 222 -17.94 -2.76 -27.81
CA SER A 222 -17.65 -1.32 -27.78
C SER A 222 -17.91 -0.75 -26.40
N GLU A 223 -18.96 -1.13 -25.67
CA GLU A 223 -19.14 -0.61 -24.31
C GLU A 223 -18.08 -1.11 -23.33
N ALA A 224 -17.71 -2.40 -23.40
CA ALA A 224 -16.67 -2.95 -22.53
C ALA A 224 -15.27 -2.49 -22.96
N ALA A 225 -14.99 -2.41 -24.26
CA ALA A 225 -13.74 -1.88 -24.79
C ALA A 225 -13.66 -0.37 -24.70
N GLU A 226 -14.75 0.40 -24.79
CA GLU A 226 -14.80 1.84 -24.50
C GLU A 226 -14.62 2.05 -23.02
N LYS A 227 -15.28 1.31 -22.13
CA LYS A 227 -15.01 1.43 -20.69
C LYS A 227 -13.58 1.05 -20.36
N ALA A 228 -13.05 -0.02 -20.94
CA ALA A 228 -11.66 -0.41 -20.75
C ALA A 228 -10.68 0.57 -21.40
N GLN A 229 -10.94 1.09 -22.60
CA GLN A 229 -10.13 2.10 -23.30
C GLN A 229 -10.26 3.47 -22.67
N GLU A 230 -11.40 3.82 -22.08
CA GLU A 230 -11.63 5.08 -21.38
C GLU A 230 -10.97 5.01 -20.01
N LEU A 231 -11.07 3.89 -19.30
CA LEU A 231 -10.36 3.65 -18.06
C LEU A 231 -8.85 3.53 -18.32
N PHE A 232 -8.43 2.94 -19.43
CA PHE A 232 -7.04 2.88 -19.89
C PHE A 232 -6.55 4.24 -20.38
N ALA A 233 -7.33 5.02 -21.13
CA ALA A 233 -6.97 6.36 -21.61
C ALA A 233 -6.97 7.36 -20.45
N LYS A 234 -7.85 7.20 -19.47
CA LYS A 234 -7.86 7.98 -18.23
C LYS A 234 -6.69 7.61 -17.34
N ALA A 235 -6.40 6.32 -17.19
CA ALA A 235 -5.20 5.85 -16.50
C ALA A 235 -3.94 6.33 -17.21
N GLN A 236 -3.87 6.23 -18.53
CA GLN A 236 -2.74 6.66 -19.37
C GLN A 236 -2.58 8.18 -19.37
N LYS A 237 -3.67 8.97 -19.39
CA LYS A 237 -3.61 10.44 -19.24
C LYS A 237 -3.19 10.85 -17.84
N ALA A 238 -3.76 10.26 -16.80
CA ALA A 238 -3.37 10.51 -15.42
C ALA A 238 -1.89 10.14 -15.20
N TYR A 239 -1.47 9.03 -15.78
CA TYR A 239 -0.10 8.56 -15.75
C TYR A 239 0.85 9.46 -16.56
N ALA A 240 0.47 9.91 -17.75
CA ALA A 240 1.26 10.83 -18.57
C ALA A 240 1.47 12.16 -17.84
N SER A 241 0.41 12.70 -17.21
CA SER A 241 0.54 13.91 -16.39
C SER A 241 1.47 13.74 -15.18
N MET A 242 1.49 12.54 -14.58
CA MET A 242 2.37 12.23 -13.45
C MET A 242 3.83 12.05 -13.91
N SER A 243 4.03 11.46 -15.10
CA SER A 243 5.33 11.35 -15.76
C SER A 243 5.94 12.70 -16.08
N ASP A 244 5.16 13.61 -16.68
CA ASP A 244 5.64 14.94 -17.01
C ASP A 244 6.04 15.73 -15.74
N SER A 245 5.24 15.62 -14.68
CA SER A 245 5.56 16.23 -13.38
C SER A 245 6.82 15.64 -12.74
N TYR A 246 7.05 14.34 -12.87
CA TYR A 246 8.27 13.69 -12.38
C TYR A 246 9.52 14.10 -13.18
N LEU A 247 9.41 14.19 -14.51
CA LEU A 247 10.49 14.64 -15.38
C LEU A 247 10.85 16.11 -15.10
N GLU A 248 9.86 16.96 -14.84
CA GLU A 248 10.09 18.35 -14.45
C GLU A 248 10.80 18.47 -13.09
N TYR A 249 10.39 17.67 -12.09
CA TYR A 249 11.08 17.63 -10.80
C TYR A 249 12.52 17.12 -10.89
N SER A 250 12.75 16.04 -11.63
CA SER A 250 14.09 15.46 -11.79
C SER A 250 15.03 16.40 -12.56
N THR A 251 14.56 17.03 -13.64
CA THR A 251 15.37 18.00 -14.42
C THR A 251 15.72 19.25 -13.62
N GLN A 252 14.80 19.81 -12.83
CA GLN A 252 15.09 20.94 -11.93
C GLN A 252 16.15 20.62 -10.87
N ASN A 253 16.23 19.35 -10.44
CA ASN A 253 17.24 18.92 -9.47
C ASN A 253 18.59 18.62 -10.13
N MET A 254 18.60 18.20 -11.40
CA MET A 254 19.82 18.01 -12.19
C MET A 254 20.48 19.34 -12.58
N GLU A 255 19.71 20.37 -12.95
CA GLU A 255 20.25 21.72 -13.26
C GLU A 255 20.84 22.44 -12.05
N LYS A 256 20.45 22.08 -10.82
CA LYS A 256 21.04 22.64 -9.58
C LYS A 256 22.36 21.97 -9.19
N LYS A 257 22.79 20.97 -9.96
CA LYS A 257 23.97 20.13 -9.69
C LYS A 257 25.21 20.56 -10.48
N ASP A 258 25.04 21.44 -11.48
CA ASP A 258 26.10 22.15 -12.23
C ASP A 258 26.34 23.56 -11.67
#